data_AF-A0A6A5A533-F1
#
_entry.id   AF-A0A6A5A533-F1
#
_cell.length_a   1.000
_cell.length_b   1.000
_cell.length_c   1.000
_cell.angle_alpha   90.00
_cell.angle_beta   90.00
_cell.angle_gamma   90.00
#
_symmetry.space_group_name_H-M   'P 1'
#
loop_
_entity.id
_entity.type
_entity.pdbx_description
1 polymer ?
#
loop_
_entity_poly.entity_id
_entity_poly.type
_entity_poly.pdbx_seq_one_letter_code
_entity_poly.pdbx_strand_id
1 'polypeptide(L)'
;MGRGPLLTEVEVGMVLALRDHGFTHRAIAEHVGRSTKAIRTVIDQREGYGSNFKGRKPAKLIGRELRLLIREASKTGLSARSLATSLDIDASLRTCQRRLQGSENMEYVKRKHMPMLKKSHKIARLEHVKKYLKDPPFWPGIIWSDEKRFNLDVCIFTSSITGTTYARNRIPISPAGTEEVE
;
A
#
# COMPACT_ATOMS: atom_id res chain seq x y z
N MET A 1 26.36 19.18 1.28
CA MET A 1 25.04 19.58 0.76
C MET A 1 25.07 21.08 0.54
N GLY A 2 24.38 21.60 -0.49
CA GLY A 2 24.15 23.05 -0.59
C GLY A 2 23.44 23.52 0.68
N ARG A 3 23.90 24.62 1.29
CA ARG A 3 23.36 25.09 2.58
C ARG A 3 22.02 25.81 2.44
N GLY A 4 21.66 26.26 1.23
CA GLY A 4 20.43 27.01 0.95
C GLY A 4 19.48 26.26 0.00
N PRO A 5 18.20 26.68 -0.03
CA PRO A 5 17.23 26.17 -0.99
C PRO A 5 17.66 26.47 -2.42
N LEU A 6 17.20 25.65 -3.38
CA LEU A 6 17.38 25.93 -4.80
C LEU A 6 16.73 27.27 -5.17
N LEU A 7 17.28 27.94 -6.19
CA LEU A 7 16.67 29.13 -6.75
C LEU A 7 15.35 28.74 -7.41
N THR A 8 14.35 29.58 -7.24
CA THR A 8 13.06 29.44 -7.91
C THR A 8 13.22 29.71 -9.41
N GLU A 9 12.27 29.25 -10.22
CA GLU A 9 12.29 29.48 -11.67
C GLU A 9 12.32 30.99 -12.01
N VAL A 10 11.64 31.82 -11.21
CA VAL A 10 11.64 33.29 -11.36
C VAL A 10 13.03 33.87 -11.08
N GLU A 11 13.68 33.45 -9.99
CA GLU A 11 15.04 33.88 -9.67
C GLU A 11 16.03 33.43 -10.75
N VAL A 12 15.87 32.22 -11.28
CA VAL A 12 16.70 31.70 -12.39
C VAL A 12 16.52 32.56 -13.64
N GLY A 13 15.28 32.86 -14.03
CA GLY A 13 14.98 33.73 -15.17
C GLY A 13 15.58 35.13 -15.01
N MET A 14 15.47 35.71 -13.82
CA MET A 14 16.06 37.01 -13.49
C MET A 14 17.59 37.00 -13.62
N VAL A 15 18.24 35.94 -13.14
CA VAL A 15 19.70 35.77 -13.25
C VAL A 15 20.15 35.67 -14.70
N LEU A 16 19.42 34.91 -15.53
CA LEU A 16 19.72 34.77 -16.95
C LEU A 16 19.55 36.11 -17.69
N ALA A 17 18.43 36.81 -17.46
CA ALA A 17 18.18 38.12 -18.06
C ALA A 17 19.25 39.15 -17.67
N LEU A 18 19.59 39.27 -16.38
CA LEU A 18 20.63 40.18 -15.92
C LEU A 18 22.01 39.81 -16.46
N ARG A 19 22.27 38.52 -16.67
CA ARG A 19 23.52 38.06 -17.27
C ARG A 19 23.61 38.44 -18.74
N ASP A 20 22.51 38.32 -19.49
CA ASP A 20 22.43 38.69 -20.90
C ASP A 20 22.60 40.22 -21.08
N HIS A 21 22.19 41.02 -20.09
CA HIS A 21 22.44 42.46 -20.03
C HIS A 21 23.85 42.85 -19.54
N GLY A 22 24.76 41.87 -19.34
CA GLY A 22 26.17 42.15 -19.04
C GLY A 22 26.49 42.46 -17.57
N PHE A 23 25.57 42.27 -16.63
CA PHE A 23 25.84 42.52 -15.21
C PHE A 23 26.89 41.53 -14.64
N THR A 24 27.66 42.01 -13.66
CA THR A 24 28.66 41.18 -12.97
C THR A 24 27.97 40.21 -12.01
N HIS A 25 28.58 39.05 -11.74
CA HIS A 25 28.02 38.05 -10.83
C HIS A 25 27.76 38.60 -9.41
N ARG A 26 28.57 39.58 -8.97
CA ARG A 26 28.41 40.22 -7.65
C ARG A 26 27.20 41.15 -7.62
N ALA A 27 27.00 41.95 -8.67
CA ALA A 27 25.83 42.81 -8.80
C ALA A 27 24.53 42.00 -8.90
N ILE A 28 24.54 40.90 -9.65
CA ILE A 28 23.41 39.98 -9.75
C ILE A 28 23.10 39.33 -8.39
N ALA A 29 24.14 38.89 -7.67
CA ALA A 29 23.99 38.29 -6.35
C ALA A 29 23.35 39.25 -5.32
N GLU A 30 23.75 40.52 -5.35
CA GLU A 30 23.20 41.57 -4.49
C GLU A 30 21.74 41.88 -4.87
N HIS A 31 21.44 41.98 -6.16
CA HIS A 31 20.08 42.26 -6.65
C HIS A 31 19.09 41.13 -6.36
N VAL A 32 19.50 39.88 -6.57
CA VAL A 32 18.67 38.68 -6.33
C VAL A 32 18.68 38.26 -4.85
N GLY A 33 19.60 38.81 -4.04
CA GLY A 33 19.75 38.45 -2.62
C GLY A 33 20.28 37.03 -2.40
N ARG A 34 21.09 36.50 -3.32
CA ARG A 34 21.60 35.12 -3.30
C ARG A 34 23.11 35.08 -3.34
N SER A 35 23.70 33.96 -2.89
CA SER A 35 25.16 33.80 -2.91
C SER A 35 25.71 33.86 -4.34
N THR A 36 26.87 34.51 -4.53
CA THR A 36 27.58 34.56 -5.82
C THR A 36 27.84 33.17 -6.41
N LYS A 37 28.09 32.17 -5.58
CA LYS A 37 28.28 30.77 -6.00
C LYS A 37 27.01 30.16 -6.60
N ALA A 38 25.84 30.48 -6.04
CA ALA A 38 24.56 30.01 -6.58
C ALA A 38 24.30 30.61 -7.97
N ILE A 39 24.54 31.92 -8.13
CA ILE A 39 24.44 32.62 -9.42
C ILE A 39 25.36 31.99 -10.46
N ARG A 40 26.64 31.77 -10.10
CA ARG A 40 27.60 31.11 -10.98
C ARG A 40 27.12 29.72 -11.43
N THR A 41 26.56 28.94 -10.51
CA THR A 41 26.03 27.60 -10.82
C THR A 41 24.87 27.67 -11.83
N VAL A 42 23.97 28.66 -11.70
CA VAL A 42 22.87 28.87 -12.68
C VAL A 42 23.43 29.24 -14.05
N ILE A 43 24.40 30.15 -14.12
CA ILE A 43 25.00 30.58 -15.39
C ILE A 43 25.77 29.42 -16.05
N ASP A 44 26.52 28.64 -15.28
CA ASP A 44 27.27 27.50 -15.79
C ASP A 44 26.34 26.37 -16.29
N GLN A 45 25.17 26.20 -15.66
CA GLN A 45 24.23 25.12 -15.97
C GLN A 45 23.08 25.55 -16.88
N ARG A 46 22.88 26.85 -17.18
CA ARG A 46 21.72 27.45 -17.89
C ARG A 46 20.46 26.56 -17.85
N GLU A 47 20.24 25.77 -18.89
CA GLU A 47 19.06 24.92 -19.08
C GLU A 47 18.97 23.73 -18.11
N GLY A 48 20.12 23.23 -17.64
CA GLY A 48 20.24 22.09 -16.72
C GLY A 48 20.24 22.46 -15.22
N TYR A 49 19.95 23.71 -14.85
CA TYR A 49 19.90 24.08 -13.42
C TYR A 49 18.82 23.25 -12.68
N GLY A 50 19.17 22.72 -11.52
CA GLY A 50 18.26 21.91 -10.69
C GLY A 50 18.03 20.46 -11.17
N SER A 51 18.46 20.10 -12.39
CA SER A 51 18.35 18.73 -12.93
C SER A 51 19.25 17.70 -12.22
N ASN A 52 20.33 18.17 -11.58
CA ASN A 52 21.34 17.34 -10.90
C ASN A 52 20.86 16.79 -9.55
N PHE A 53 19.64 16.26 -9.50
CA PHE A 53 19.12 15.58 -8.34
C PHE A 53 19.76 14.19 -8.23
N LYS A 54 20.47 13.93 -7.12
CA LYS A 54 21.13 12.63 -6.86
C LYS A 54 20.16 11.46 -6.69
N GLY A 55 18.86 11.68 -6.89
CA GLY A 55 17.82 10.67 -6.74
C GLY A 55 17.66 10.20 -5.31
N ARG A 56 16.78 9.20 -5.13
CA ARG A 56 16.76 8.41 -3.91
C ARG A 56 17.78 7.29 -4.00
N LYS A 57 18.35 6.92 -2.85
CA LYS A 57 19.11 5.68 -2.73
C LYS A 57 18.26 4.49 -3.17
N PRO A 58 18.86 3.48 -3.83
CA PRO A 58 18.14 2.27 -4.20
C PRO A 58 17.58 1.61 -2.93
N ALA A 59 16.36 1.12 -3.03
CA ALA A 59 15.76 0.40 -1.93
C ALA A 59 16.42 -0.99 -1.78
N LYS A 60 16.53 -1.48 -0.54
CA LYS A 60 17.16 -2.78 -0.25
C LYS A 60 16.43 -3.96 -0.92
N LEU A 61 15.12 -4.04 -0.73
CA LEU A 61 14.27 -5.11 -1.25
C LEU A 61 13.73 -4.74 -2.64
N ILE A 62 14.30 -5.29 -3.72
CA ILE A 62 13.87 -5.05 -5.11
C ILE A 62 13.85 -6.36 -5.89
N GLY A 63 13.05 -6.44 -6.96
CA GLY A 63 13.15 -7.50 -7.95
C GLY A 63 12.67 -8.87 -7.43
N ARG A 64 13.54 -9.88 -7.49
CA ARG A 64 13.17 -11.28 -7.19
C ARG A 64 12.74 -11.47 -5.74
N GLU A 65 13.50 -10.93 -4.79
CA GLU A 65 13.21 -11.06 -3.36
C GLU A 65 11.86 -10.44 -2.99
N LEU A 66 11.56 -9.26 -3.55
CA LEU A 66 10.27 -8.60 -3.36
C LEU A 66 9.12 -9.47 -3.90
N ARG A 67 9.28 -10.05 -5.10
CA ARG A 67 8.27 -10.95 -5.68
C ARG A 67 8.07 -12.21 -4.84
N LEU A 68 9.15 -12.79 -4.33
CA LEU A 68 9.10 -13.95 -3.42
C LEU A 68 8.37 -13.60 -2.12
N LEU A 69 8.70 -12.46 -1.53
CA LEU A 69 8.07 -11.97 -0.31
C LEU A 69 6.55 -11.80 -0.49
N ILE A 70 6.12 -11.14 -1.56
CA ILE A 70 4.70 -10.92 -1.86
C ILE A 70 4.00 -12.26 -2.10
N ARG A 71 4.60 -13.14 -2.91
CA ARG A 71 4.03 -14.45 -3.26
C ARG A 71 3.81 -15.33 -2.02
N GLU A 72 4.81 -15.44 -1.15
CA GLU A 72 4.68 -16.27 0.05
C GLU A 72 3.75 -15.62 1.09
N ALA A 73 3.69 -14.29 1.14
CA ALA A 73 2.72 -13.59 1.98
C ALA A 73 1.27 -13.90 1.54
N SER A 74 0.99 -13.92 0.23
CA SER A 74 -0.33 -14.25 -0.32
C SER A 74 -0.75 -15.70 -0.06
N LYS A 75 0.18 -16.65 -0.03
CA LYS A 75 -0.15 -18.08 0.18
C LYS A 75 -0.47 -18.41 1.63
N THR A 76 0.42 -18.01 2.54
CA THR A 76 0.50 -18.64 3.87
C THR A 76 -0.12 -17.75 4.94
N GLY A 77 -0.36 -16.46 4.64
CA GLY A 77 -0.89 -15.48 5.60
C GLY A 77 0.00 -15.28 6.82
N LEU A 78 1.31 -15.55 6.71
CA LEU A 78 2.29 -15.44 7.80
C LEU A 78 2.57 -13.98 8.18
N SER A 79 3.14 -13.80 9.38
CA SER A 79 3.60 -12.49 9.80
C SER A 79 4.81 -12.03 8.97
N ALA A 80 4.98 -10.72 8.80
CA ALA A 80 6.13 -10.17 8.08
C ALA A 80 7.48 -10.59 8.68
N ARG A 81 7.55 -10.81 10.00
CA ARG A 81 8.76 -11.32 10.67
C ARG A 81 9.02 -12.78 10.30
N SER A 82 8.00 -13.62 10.39
CA SER A 82 8.11 -15.03 10.00
C SER A 82 8.53 -15.19 8.54
N LEU A 83 7.98 -14.35 7.65
CA LEU A 83 8.34 -14.33 6.24
C LEU A 83 9.80 -13.92 6.02
N ALA A 84 10.25 -12.85 6.68
CA ALA A 84 11.63 -12.39 6.58
C ALA A 84 12.62 -13.47 7.03
N THR A 85 12.31 -14.18 8.12
CA THR A 85 13.14 -15.30 8.61
C THR A 85 13.07 -16.52 7.68
N SER A 86 11.89 -16.89 7.19
CA SER A 86 11.74 -18.07 6.31
C SER A 86 12.39 -17.90 4.94
N LEU A 87 12.44 -16.66 4.45
CA LEU A 87 12.99 -16.30 3.14
C LEU A 87 14.44 -15.79 3.24
N ASP A 88 15.01 -15.77 4.44
CA ASP A 88 16.36 -15.26 4.73
C ASP A 88 16.67 -13.90 4.08
N ILE A 89 15.75 -12.94 4.26
CA ILE A 89 15.84 -11.64 3.62
C ILE A 89 16.74 -10.71 4.45
N ASP A 90 17.82 -10.17 3.86
CA ASP A 90 18.63 -9.09 4.45
C ASP A 90 17.91 -7.72 4.40
N ALA A 91 16.80 -7.61 5.12
CA ALA A 91 16.10 -6.36 5.29
C ALA A 91 15.49 -6.26 6.69
N SER A 92 15.40 -5.03 7.18
CA SER A 92 14.72 -4.78 8.44
C SER A 92 13.23 -5.15 8.33
N LEU A 93 12.65 -5.61 9.43
CA LEU A 93 11.22 -5.93 9.52
C LEU A 93 10.34 -4.79 8.99
N ARG A 94 10.69 -3.54 9.32
CA ARG A 94 9.95 -2.35 8.87
C ARG A 94 9.98 -2.17 7.36
N THR A 95 11.08 -2.56 6.71
CA THR A 95 11.22 -2.53 5.25
C THR A 95 10.31 -3.57 4.61
N CYS A 96 10.29 -4.80 5.12
CA CYS A 96 9.38 -5.86 4.66
C CYS A 96 7.92 -5.42 4.79
N GLN A 97 7.52 -4.88 5.94
CA GLN A 97 6.16 -4.36 6.16
C GLN A 97 5.79 -3.26 5.19
N ARG A 98 6.67 -2.27 4.98
CA ARG A 98 6.42 -1.17 4.03
C ARG A 98 6.25 -1.69 2.60
N ARG A 99 7.04 -2.70 2.22
CA ARG A 99 6.95 -3.33 0.91
C ARG A 99 5.65 -4.10 0.73
N LEU A 100 5.20 -4.84 1.75
CA LEU A 100 3.92 -5.55 1.74
C LEU A 100 2.74 -4.57 1.68
N GLN A 101 2.76 -3.51 2.48
CA GLN A 101 1.71 -2.47 2.49
C GLN A 101 1.63 -1.69 1.17
N GLY A 102 2.76 -1.52 0.48
CA GLY A 102 2.79 -0.84 -0.82
C GLY A 102 2.46 -1.73 -2.00
N SER A 103 2.10 -3.00 -1.80
CA SER A 103 1.71 -3.90 -2.89
C SER A 103 0.24 -3.73 -3.22
N GLU A 104 -0.10 -3.60 -4.50
CA GLU A 104 -1.49 -3.39 -4.97
C GLU A 104 -2.39 -4.62 -4.74
N ASN A 105 -1.78 -5.80 -4.64
CA ASN A 105 -2.49 -7.08 -4.58
C ASN A 105 -2.92 -7.47 -3.15
N MET A 106 -2.53 -6.71 -2.14
CA MET A 106 -2.74 -7.09 -0.74
C MET A 106 -3.15 -5.90 0.10
N GLU A 107 -4.17 -6.09 0.93
CA GLU A 107 -4.55 -5.15 1.97
C GLU A 107 -4.30 -5.73 3.36
N TYR A 108 -3.97 -4.86 4.31
CA TYR A 108 -3.87 -5.26 5.70
C TYR A 108 -5.26 -5.41 6.30
N VAL A 109 -5.61 -6.64 6.70
CA VAL A 109 -6.87 -6.94 7.40
C VAL A 109 -6.57 -7.54 8.76
N LYS A 110 -7.22 -7.00 9.80
CA LYS A 110 -7.19 -7.62 11.12
C LYS A 110 -7.86 -8.98 11.07
N ARG A 111 -7.19 -10.01 11.58
CA ARG A 111 -7.79 -11.34 11.71
C ARG A 111 -9.01 -11.25 12.63
N LYS A 112 -10.15 -11.79 12.18
CA LYS A 112 -11.31 -11.96 13.05
C LYS A 112 -10.92 -12.90 14.19
N HIS A 113 -11.27 -12.52 15.42
CA HIS A 113 -11.04 -13.37 16.56
C HIS A 113 -11.86 -14.66 16.39
N MET A 114 -11.19 -15.80 16.35
CA MET A 114 -11.84 -17.12 16.31
C MET A 114 -11.23 -18.00 17.40
N PRO A 115 -12.04 -18.85 18.06
CA PRO A 115 -11.53 -19.79 19.03
C PRO A 115 -10.54 -20.76 18.36
N MET A 116 -9.48 -21.11 19.10
CA MET A 116 -8.44 -21.99 18.61
C MET A 116 -8.99 -23.40 18.30
N LEU A 117 -8.91 -23.82 17.04
CA LEU A 117 -9.37 -25.14 16.61
C LEU A 117 -8.28 -26.20 16.84
N LYS A 118 -8.39 -26.95 17.94
CA LYS A 118 -7.51 -28.08 18.26
C LYS A 118 -7.64 -29.21 17.24
N LYS A 119 -6.63 -30.08 17.16
CA LYS A 119 -6.64 -31.25 16.27
C LYS A 119 -7.86 -32.16 16.52
N SER A 120 -8.19 -32.41 17.80
CA SER A 120 -9.38 -33.18 18.20
C SER A 120 -10.68 -32.59 17.66
N HIS A 121 -10.85 -31.25 17.72
CA HIS A 121 -12.04 -30.58 17.19
C HIS A 121 -12.17 -30.76 15.66
N LYS A 122 -11.05 -30.73 14.93
CA LYS A 122 -11.05 -30.96 13.48
C LYS A 122 -11.51 -32.38 13.13
N ILE A 123 -11.02 -33.36 13.88
CA ILE A 123 -11.39 -34.77 13.70
C ILE A 123 -12.87 -34.97 14.00
N ALA A 124 -13.35 -34.52 15.16
CA ALA A 124 -14.75 -34.66 15.55
C ALA A 124 -15.72 -33.98 14.57
N ARG A 125 -15.37 -32.77 14.09
CA ARG A 125 -16.17 -32.08 13.06
C ARG A 125 -16.20 -32.87 11.75
N LEU A 126 -15.07 -33.43 11.32
CA LEU A 126 -14.97 -34.19 10.08
C LEU A 126 -15.73 -35.52 10.17
N GLU A 127 -15.66 -36.20 11.31
CA GLU A 127 -16.46 -37.41 11.57
C GLU A 127 -17.96 -37.12 11.61
N HIS A 128 -18.36 -36.02 12.25
CA HIS A 128 -19.74 -35.56 12.27
C HIS A 128 -20.27 -35.33 10.85
N VAL A 129 -19.52 -34.61 10.01
CA VAL A 129 -19.88 -34.39 8.60
C VAL A 129 -19.95 -35.71 7.84
N LYS A 130 -18.97 -36.60 7.98
CA LYS A 130 -18.98 -37.91 7.32
C LYS A 130 -20.19 -38.76 7.70
N LYS A 131 -20.60 -38.73 8.97
CA LYS A 131 -21.78 -39.45 9.48
C LYS A 131 -23.04 -38.98 8.75
N TYR A 132 -23.31 -37.68 8.74
CA TYR A 132 -24.52 -37.12 8.13
C TYR A 132 -24.45 -36.97 6.61
N LEU A 133 -23.26 -37.09 6.00
CA LEU A 133 -23.12 -37.24 4.56
C LEU A 133 -23.53 -38.64 4.10
N LYS A 134 -23.24 -39.67 4.90
CA LYS A 134 -23.62 -41.07 4.61
C LYS A 134 -25.11 -41.31 4.90
N ASP A 135 -25.60 -40.77 6.01
CA ASP A 135 -26.97 -40.94 6.46
C ASP A 135 -27.54 -39.56 6.85
N PRO A 136 -28.12 -38.81 5.89
CA PRO A 136 -28.60 -37.47 6.14
C PRO A 136 -29.84 -37.51 7.04
N PRO A 137 -29.91 -36.64 8.06
CA PRO A 137 -31.07 -36.60 8.93
C PRO A 137 -32.25 -35.97 8.18
N PHE A 138 -33.47 -36.21 8.66
CA PHE A 138 -34.68 -35.61 8.08
C PHE A 138 -34.71 -34.10 8.34
N TRP A 139 -34.12 -33.33 7.43
CA TRP A 139 -33.95 -31.87 7.54
C TRP A 139 -35.24 -31.10 7.88
N PRO A 140 -36.42 -31.40 7.29
CA PRO A 140 -37.64 -30.64 7.57
C PRO A 140 -38.17 -30.77 9.01
N GLY A 141 -37.76 -31.81 9.75
CA GLY A 141 -38.16 -32.02 11.14
C GLY A 141 -37.20 -31.43 12.18
N ILE A 142 -36.06 -30.87 11.75
CA ILE A 142 -35.03 -30.37 12.67
C ILE A 142 -35.28 -28.89 12.96
N ILE A 143 -35.50 -28.58 14.23
CA ILE A 143 -35.56 -27.22 14.74
C ILE A 143 -34.18 -26.83 15.27
N TRP A 144 -33.59 -25.79 14.71
CA TRP A 144 -32.29 -25.25 15.15
C TRP A 144 -32.52 -24.07 16.10
N SER A 145 -31.89 -24.12 17.28
CA SER A 145 -31.88 -23.02 18.24
C SER A 145 -30.45 -22.65 18.58
N ASP A 146 -30.12 -21.36 18.54
CA ASP A 146 -28.86 -20.81 19.05
C ASP A 146 -29.15 -19.52 19.78
N GLU A 147 -28.44 -19.29 20.88
CA GLU A 147 -28.61 -18.08 21.68
C GLU A 147 -27.71 -16.99 21.11
N LYS A 148 -28.33 -16.02 20.44
CA LYS A 148 -27.65 -14.80 20.01
C LYS A 148 -28.02 -13.64 20.92
N ARG A 149 -27.02 -13.04 21.56
CA ARG A 149 -27.19 -11.79 22.30
C ARG A 149 -27.61 -10.67 21.35
N PHE A 150 -28.82 -10.15 21.51
CA PHE A 150 -29.29 -8.96 20.83
C PHE A 150 -28.99 -7.73 21.70
N ASN A 151 -28.18 -6.80 21.22
CA ASN A 151 -27.93 -5.54 21.92
C ASN A 151 -28.96 -4.51 21.43
N LEU A 152 -29.78 -3.99 22.35
CA LEU A 152 -30.72 -2.90 22.10
C LEU A 152 -29.98 -1.55 22.17
N ASP A 153 -29.07 -1.30 21.24
CA ASP A 153 -28.51 0.05 21.07
C ASP A 153 -29.52 0.88 20.27
N VAL A 154 -30.43 1.53 21.00
CA VAL A 154 -31.28 2.59 20.45
C VAL A 154 -30.39 3.79 20.19
N CYS A 155 -30.02 4.04 18.93
CA CYS A 155 -29.52 5.36 18.53
C CYS A 155 -30.29 5.84 17.31
N ILE A 156 -30.86 7.02 17.50
CA ILE A 156 -31.58 7.84 16.54
C ILE A 156 -30.81 7.84 15.21
N PHE A 157 -31.58 7.61 14.15
CA PHE A 157 -31.17 7.69 12.77
C PHE A 157 -30.64 9.09 12.46
N THR A 158 -29.35 9.34 12.70
CA THR A 158 -28.61 10.40 11.99
C THR A 158 -27.75 9.72 10.95
N SER A 159 -28.28 9.75 9.73
CA SER A 159 -27.64 9.39 8.48
C SER A 159 -26.20 9.88 8.42
N SER A 160 -25.24 8.98 8.57
CA SER A 160 -23.94 9.12 7.93
C SER A 160 -23.53 7.75 7.42
N ILE A 161 -23.88 7.51 6.16
CA ILE A 161 -23.39 6.39 5.36
C ILE A 161 -21.88 6.65 5.18
N THR A 162 -21.06 6.08 6.03
CA THR A 162 -19.67 5.75 5.70
C THR A 162 -19.54 4.24 5.75
N GLY A 163 -20.12 3.60 4.74
CA GLY A 163 -20.04 2.17 4.50
C GLY A 163 -18.61 1.76 4.20
N THR A 164 -18.08 0.93 5.09
CA THR A 164 -16.83 0.20 5.01
C THR A 164 -16.79 -0.64 3.73
N THR A 165 -15.79 -0.38 2.90
CA THR A 165 -15.48 -1.14 1.69
C THR A 165 -15.06 -2.57 2.03
N TYR A 166 -15.71 -3.55 1.39
CA TYR A 166 -15.35 -4.97 1.45
C TYR A 166 -14.18 -5.29 0.51
N ALA A 167 -13.21 -6.08 0.97
CA ALA A 167 -12.38 -6.86 0.06
C ALA A 167 -13.13 -8.09 -0.44
N ARG A 168 -13.72 -7.95 -1.62
CA ARG A 168 -13.84 -9.08 -2.56
C ARG A 168 -12.60 -9.08 -3.45
N ASN A 169 -12.17 -10.24 -3.92
CA ASN A 169 -11.35 -10.32 -5.12
C ASN A 169 -12.01 -9.47 -6.21
N ARG A 170 -11.25 -8.56 -6.82
CA ARG A 170 -11.70 -7.78 -7.97
C ARG A 170 -11.73 -8.72 -9.19
N ILE A 171 -12.78 -9.54 -9.28
CA ILE A 171 -13.07 -10.34 -10.47
C ILE A 171 -13.84 -9.42 -11.44
N PRO A 172 -13.35 -9.14 -12.66
CA PRO A 172 -14.12 -8.41 -13.64
C PRO A 172 -15.33 -9.25 -14.06
N ILE A 173 -16.53 -8.71 -13.84
CA ILE A 173 -17.78 -9.32 -14.28
C ILE A 173 -17.89 -9.02 -15.78
N SER A 174 -17.72 -10.03 -16.63
CA SER A 174 -18.02 -9.93 -18.06
C SER A 174 -19.55 -9.90 -18.23
N PRO A 175 -20.14 -8.97 -19.01
CA PRO A 175 -21.57 -8.97 -19.26
C PRO A 175 -21.96 -10.20 -20.10
N ALA A 176 -22.90 -10.98 -19.60
CA ALA A 176 -23.51 -12.08 -20.33
C ALA A 176 -24.39 -11.52 -21.44
N GLY A 177 -24.19 -12.02 -22.66
CA GLY A 177 -25.01 -11.69 -23.83
C GLY A 177 -26.46 -12.11 -23.62
N THR A 178 -27.38 -11.22 -24.00
CA THR A 178 -28.80 -11.50 -24.18
C THR A 178 -28.98 -12.33 -25.44
N GLU A 179 -29.29 -13.62 -25.28
CA GLU A 179 -29.94 -14.41 -26.33
C GLU A 179 -31.45 -14.10 -26.23
N GLU A 180 -31.95 -13.35 -27.22
CA GLU A 180 -33.38 -13.21 -27.46
C GLU A 180 -33.92 -14.52 -28.04
N VAL A 181 -35.03 -14.99 -27.47
CA VAL A 181 -35.80 -16.12 -27.96
C VAL A 181 -36.78 -15.59 -28.99
N GLU A 182 -36.65 -16.04 -30.23
CA GLU A 182 -37.73 -16.08 -31.23
C GLU A 182 -38.08 -17.54 -31.52
#